data_AF-A0A9X2JPL7-F1
#
_entry.id   AF-A0A9X2JPL7-F1
#
_cell.length_a   1.000
_cell.length_b   1.000
_cell.length_c   1.000
_cell.angle_alpha   90.00
_cell.angle_beta   90.00
_cell.angle_gamma   90.00
#
_symmetry.space_group_name_H-M   'P 1'
#
loop_
_entity.id
_entity.type
_entity.pdbx_description
1 polymer ?
#
loop_
_entity_poly.entity_id
_entity_poly.type
_entity_poly.pdbx_seq_one_letter_code
_entity_poly.pdbx_strand_id
1 'polypeptide(L)'
;MRLILRLLLTIGVVMMIAVVALGVSRSPRAAPNAAPSGQDVTLARGLLHQLRRLSNETGGGTLEVPIEALRGSLRMGGQIVPGFRGQAEILNGDLVLDGAIPVPGTQERLWINLRAEVPPFEGAPKIAALQIGRIHLPESFGLALLQTGARAVLGTDASRRAFDAVQGLSISDDTILAELKLDSEGRGKITGQALAALRGSGMPDPRRIARDYVAIRDAIETGVLPTSGSFTPYLKFALDRARRDTTGATLADGYTSAIFALAKACGANDLSLFSGGLVDPAEAQGRDWARSCDGITLRGRTDTRRHFVTAAALQAASNRGVSVSIGEFKELFDSVEEANGFDFTDIAANNSGIRFSQRVIATPTAGWAQLIAALGGEDDFIVMIDDLPGRLPAAEFAARFGSVGEERYDQQLAVIEHRIDALKLHKIP
;
A
#
# COMPACT_ATOMS: atom_id res chain seq x y z
N MET A 1 26.30 -38.95 35.36
CA MET A 1 26.13 -37.54 34.94
C MET A 1 26.17 -37.33 33.43
N ARG A 2 27.25 -37.73 32.70
CA ARG A 2 27.34 -37.56 31.23
C ARG A 2 26.29 -38.33 30.41
N LEU A 3 25.85 -39.50 30.88
CA LEU A 3 24.80 -40.30 30.22
C LEU A 3 23.41 -39.64 30.34
N ILE A 4 23.07 -39.12 31.52
CA ILE A 4 21.81 -38.42 31.79
C ILE A 4 21.73 -37.13 30.98
N LEU A 5 22.83 -36.36 30.91
CA LEU A 5 22.90 -35.15 30.11
C LEU A 5 22.69 -35.43 28.61
N ARG A 6 23.32 -36.48 28.07
CA ARG A 6 23.12 -36.91 26.68
C ARG A 6 21.68 -37.35 26.41
N LEU A 7 21.07 -38.09 27.33
CA LEU A 7 19.69 -38.54 27.24
C LEU A 7 18.71 -37.35 27.21
N LEU A 8 18.90 -36.38 28.10
CA LEU A 8 18.10 -35.15 28.15
C LEU A 8 18.25 -34.33 26.86
N LEU A 9 19.47 -34.24 26.31
CA LEU A 9 19.72 -33.56 25.05
C LEU A 9 19.04 -34.26 23.88
N THR A 10 19.12 -35.59 23.80
CA THR A 10 18.43 -36.37 22.75
C THR A 10 16.92 -36.28 22.86
N ILE A 11 16.36 -36.32 24.08
CA ILE A 11 14.92 -36.14 24.30
C ILE A 11 14.51 -34.73 23.87
N GLY A 12 15.29 -33.71 24.21
CA GLY A 12 15.06 -32.33 23.76
C GLY A 12 15.05 -32.20 22.24
N VAL A 13 16.00 -32.82 21.55
CA VAL A 13 16.07 -32.81 20.08
C VAL A 13 14.91 -33.57 19.45
N VAL A 14 14.56 -34.76 19.95
CA VAL A 14 13.43 -35.54 19.43
C VAL A 14 12.10 -34.81 19.67
N MET A 15 11.94 -34.19 20.83
CA MET A 15 10.76 -33.38 21.15
C MET A 15 10.68 -32.15 20.23
N MET A 16 11.80 -31.48 19.96
CA MET A 16 11.86 -30.37 18.99
C MET A 16 11.48 -30.83 17.58
N ILE A 17 12.00 -31.96 17.11
CA ILE A 17 11.65 -32.53 15.79
C ILE A 17 10.16 -32.90 15.73
N ALA A 18 9.62 -33.50 16.79
CA ALA A 18 8.21 -33.86 16.86
C ALA A 18 7.30 -32.62 16.82
N VAL A 19 7.66 -31.54 17.53
CA VAL A 19 6.93 -30.26 17.49
C VAL A 19 6.95 -29.66 16.09
N VAL A 20 8.11 -29.64 15.42
CA VAL A 20 8.22 -29.16 14.04
C VAL A 20 7.38 -30.02 13.08
N ALA A 21 7.44 -31.34 13.22
CA ALA A 21 6.66 -32.26 12.39
C ALA A 21 5.15 -32.13 12.60
N LEU A 22 4.69 -31.80 13.81
CA LEU A 22 3.28 -31.56 14.12
C LEU A 22 2.79 -30.17 13.69
N GLY A 23 3.69 -29.19 13.61
CA GLY A 23 3.39 -27.83 13.16
C GLY A 23 3.36 -27.64 11.64
N VAL A 24 3.92 -28.59 10.88
CA VAL A 24 4.05 -28.52 9.42
C VAL A 24 3.16 -29.56 8.73
N SER A 25 2.55 -29.16 7.62
CA SER A 25 1.66 -29.99 6.80
C SER A 25 2.04 -29.90 5.32
N ARG A 26 1.56 -30.85 4.51
CA ARG A 26 1.79 -30.85 3.05
C ARG A 26 0.74 -30.08 2.26
N SER A 27 -0.34 -29.65 2.92
CA SER A 27 -1.46 -28.97 2.28
C SER A 27 -1.87 -27.75 3.11
N PRO A 28 -2.02 -26.58 2.48
CA PRO A 28 -2.52 -25.39 3.16
C PRO A 28 -3.98 -25.63 3.57
N ARG A 29 -4.35 -25.16 4.77
CA ARG A 29 -5.74 -25.20 5.24
C ARG A 29 -6.59 -24.12 4.56
N ALA A 30 -6.02 -22.94 4.36
CA ALA A 30 -6.69 -21.83 3.67
C ALA A 30 -6.61 -21.99 2.15
N ALA A 31 -7.70 -21.62 1.46
CA ALA A 31 -7.74 -21.57 0.00
C ALA A 31 -6.70 -20.58 -0.55
N PRO A 32 -6.28 -20.71 -1.82
CA PRO A 32 -5.46 -19.69 -2.47
C PRO A 32 -6.13 -18.31 -2.34
N ASN A 33 -5.36 -17.31 -1.91
CA ASN A 33 -5.85 -15.94 -1.91
C ASN A 33 -6.14 -15.55 -3.36
N ALA A 34 -7.36 -15.07 -3.63
CA ALA A 34 -7.62 -14.32 -4.85
C ALA A 34 -6.73 -13.08 -4.88
N ALA A 35 -6.43 -12.56 -6.08
CA ALA A 35 -5.85 -11.24 -6.18
C ALA A 35 -6.77 -10.24 -5.46
N PRO A 36 -6.22 -9.29 -4.68
CA PRO A 36 -7.02 -8.20 -4.13
C PRO A 36 -7.81 -7.50 -5.24
N SER A 37 -8.99 -6.98 -4.93
CA SER A 37 -9.81 -6.22 -5.89
C SER A 37 -9.79 -4.72 -5.59
N GLY A 38 -10.27 -3.89 -6.53
CA GLY A 38 -10.53 -2.47 -6.26
C GLY A 38 -11.44 -2.22 -5.04
N GLN A 39 -12.36 -3.14 -4.75
CA GLN A 39 -13.21 -3.10 -3.56
C GLN A 39 -12.41 -3.32 -2.27
N ASP A 40 -11.45 -4.26 -2.27
CA ASP A 40 -10.59 -4.52 -1.11
C ASP A 40 -9.78 -3.27 -0.73
N VAL A 41 -9.29 -2.52 -1.72
CA VAL A 41 -8.57 -1.26 -1.49
C VAL A 41 -9.50 -0.16 -0.95
N THR A 42 -10.72 -0.07 -1.47
CA THR A 42 -11.73 0.88 -0.99
C THR A 42 -12.09 0.62 0.47
N LEU A 43 -12.30 -0.64 0.84
CA LEU A 43 -12.57 -1.06 2.22
C LEU A 43 -11.39 -0.75 3.14
N ALA A 44 -10.16 -1.07 2.72
CA ALA A 44 -8.95 -0.76 3.48
C ALA A 44 -8.77 0.76 3.71
N ARG A 45 -9.06 1.57 2.68
CA ARG A 45 -9.04 3.04 2.78
C ARG A 45 -10.10 3.55 3.76
N GLY A 46 -11.30 2.97 3.73
CA GLY A 46 -12.38 3.26 4.67
C GLY A 46 -11.95 3.02 6.12
N LEU A 47 -11.34 1.87 6.40
CA LEU A 47 -10.81 1.53 7.72
C LEU A 47 -9.72 2.51 8.18
N LEU A 48 -8.77 2.87 7.29
CA LEU A 48 -7.72 3.83 7.61
C LEU A 48 -8.28 5.23 7.93
N HIS A 49 -9.30 5.67 7.19
CA HIS A 49 -9.98 6.94 7.46
C HIS A 49 -10.71 6.94 8.80
N GLN A 50 -11.46 5.88 9.10
CA GLN A 50 -12.11 5.71 10.40
C GLN A 50 -11.07 5.74 11.52
N LEU A 51 -9.99 4.96 11.40
CA LEU A 51 -8.91 4.92 12.37
C LEU A 51 -8.25 6.30 12.56
N ARG A 52 -8.03 7.06 11.48
CA ARG A 52 -7.47 8.42 11.55
C ARG A 52 -8.41 9.39 12.24
N ARG A 53 -9.72 9.31 11.98
CA ARG A 53 -10.74 10.10 12.67
C ARG A 53 -10.73 9.79 14.17
N LEU A 54 -10.80 8.51 14.54
CA LEU A 54 -10.73 8.05 15.93
C LEU A 54 -9.42 8.48 16.61
N SER A 55 -8.30 8.46 15.89
CA SER A 55 -6.99 8.90 16.41
C SER A 55 -6.90 10.41 16.69
N ASN A 56 -7.74 11.21 16.03
CA ASN A 56 -7.80 12.64 16.22
C ASN A 56 -8.85 13.05 17.27
N GLU A 57 -9.85 12.20 17.52
CA GLU A 57 -10.90 12.42 18.52
C GLU A 57 -10.42 12.09 19.95
N THR A 58 -10.86 12.87 20.94
CA THR A 58 -10.53 12.63 22.35
C THR A 58 -11.41 11.55 22.94
N GLY A 59 -10.81 10.46 23.42
CA GLY A 59 -11.49 9.41 24.18
C GLY A 59 -11.49 8.03 23.53
N GLY A 60 -11.06 7.94 22.28
CA GLY A 60 -11.21 6.72 21.48
C GLY A 60 -12.62 6.58 20.90
N GLY A 61 -12.96 5.40 20.41
CA GLY A 61 -14.27 5.10 19.85
C GLY A 61 -14.32 3.75 19.15
N THR A 62 -15.44 3.45 18.52
CA THR A 62 -15.67 2.16 17.87
C THR A 62 -15.17 2.20 16.43
N LEU A 63 -14.28 1.26 16.09
CA LEU A 63 -13.88 0.97 14.72
C LEU A 63 -14.80 -0.11 14.16
N GLU A 64 -15.52 0.22 13.09
CA GLU A 64 -16.38 -0.73 12.39
C GLU A 64 -15.58 -1.43 11.30
N VAL A 65 -15.42 -2.74 11.44
CA VAL A 65 -14.66 -3.58 10.52
C VAL A 65 -15.61 -4.60 9.89
N PRO A 66 -16.15 -4.34 8.69
CA PRO A 66 -16.88 -5.35 7.93
C PRO A 66 -16.01 -6.58 7.73
N ILE A 67 -16.58 -7.78 7.83
CA ILE A 67 -15.84 -9.03 7.64
C ILE A 67 -15.15 -9.09 6.27
N GLU A 68 -15.75 -8.49 5.24
CA GLU A 68 -15.15 -8.37 3.91
C GLU A 68 -13.89 -7.49 3.90
N ALA A 69 -13.84 -6.44 4.71
CA ALA A 69 -12.65 -5.62 4.83
C ALA A 69 -11.49 -6.41 5.46
N LEU A 70 -11.80 -7.29 6.42
CA LEU A 70 -10.81 -8.20 7.01
C LEU A 70 -10.36 -9.28 6.01
N ARG A 71 -11.30 -9.87 5.24
CA ARG A 71 -10.98 -10.82 4.15
C ARG A 71 -10.06 -10.19 3.11
N GLY A 72 -10.38 -8.98 2.64
CA GLY A 72 -9.54 -8.23 1.71
C GLY A 72 -8.14 -7.95 2.28
N SER A 73 -8.06 -7.60 3.57
CA SER A 73 -6.78 -7.40 4.27
C SER A 73 -5.92 -8.66 4.33
N LEU A 74 -6.54 -9.83 4.55
CA LEU A 74 -5.85 -11.13 4.55
C LEU A 74 -5.36 -11.53 3.15
N ARG A 75 -6.12 -11.21 2.09
CA ARG A 75 -5.68 -11.41 0.70
C ARG A 75 -4.40 -10.63 0.39
N MET A 76 -4.35 -9.37 0.83
CA MET A 76 -3.17 -8.50 0.69
C MET A 76 -1.95 -8.98 1.51
N GLY A 77 -2.16 -9.80 2.56
CA GLY A 77 -1.08 -10.35 3.39
C GLY A 77 -0.06 -11.22 2.64
N GLY A 78 -0.45 -11.79 1.50
CA GLY A 78 0.43 -12.58 0.62
C GLY A 78 1.64 -11.81 0.06
N GLN A 79 1.58 -10.49 0.06
CA GLN A 79 2.68 -9.62 -0.36
C GLN A 79 3.67 -9.32 0.77
N ILE A 80 3.23 -9.41 2.03
CA ILE A 80 4.09 -9.27 3.22
C ILE A 80 4.85 -10.57 3.46
N VAL A 81 4.15 -11.71 3.34
CA VAL A 81 4.72 -13.05 3.46
C VAL A 81 4.45 -13.80 2.15
N PRO A 82 5.44 -13.95 1.26
CA PRO A 82 5.26 -14.60 -0.02
C PRO A 82 4.59 -15.97 0.09
N GLY A 83 3.48 -16.16 -0.62
CA GLY A 83 2.69 -17.39 -0.63
C GLY A 83 1.78 -17.59 0.59
N PHE A 84 1.69 -16.61 1.51
CA PHE A 84 0.70 -16.64 2.59
C PHE A 84 -0.72 -16.72 2.03
N ARG A 85 -1.55 -17.53 2.68
CA ARG A 85 -2.97 -17.70 2.41
C ARG A 85 -3.75 -17.45 3.68
N GLY A 86 -4.86 -16.73 3.58
CA GLY A 86 -5.63 -16.32 4.75
C GLY A 86 -7.10 -16.12 4.43
N GLN A 87 -7.95 -16.55 5.36
CA GLN A 87 -9.39 -16.30 5.31
C GLN A 87 -9.91 -15.95 6.69
N ALA A 88 -10.99 -15.18 6.72
CA ALA A 88 -11.72 -14.83 7.92
C ALA A 88 -13.19 -15.17 7.74
N GLU A 89 -13.81 -15.70 8.78
CA GLU A 89 -15.23 -15.97 8.83
C GLU A 89 -15.75 -15.78 10.25
N ILE A 90 -17.05 -15.52 10.37
CA ILE A 90 -17.73 -15.46 11.66
C ILE A 90 -18.49 -16.78 11.81
N LEU A 91 -18.15 -17.56 12.84
CA LEU A 91 -18.78 -18.85 13.13
C LEU A 91 -19.26 -18.85 14.58
N ASN A 92 -20.55 -19.12 14.79
CA ASN A 92 -21.16 -19.20 16.12
C ASN A 92 -20.94 -17.94 16.99
N GLY A 93 -20.80 -16.76 16.37
CA GLY A 93 -20.55 -15.50 17.07
C GLY A 93 -19.08 -15.21 17.36
N ASP A 94 -18.16 -16.11 16.97
CA ASP A 94 -16.71 -15.92 17.10
C ASP A 94 -16.08 -15.58 15.75
N LEU A 95 -15.04 -14.74 15.77
CA LEU A 95 -14.20 -14.49 14.61
C LEU A 95 -13.18 -15.61 14.46
N VAL A 96 -13.29 -16.37 13.37
CA VAL A 96 -12.37 -17.46 13.02
C VAL A 96 -11.44 -16.99 11.91
N LEU A 97 -10.14 -17.09 12.18
CA LEU A 97 -9.06 -16.75 11.25
C LEU A 97 -8.31 -18.02 10.90
N ASP A 98 -8.31 -18.41 9.63
CA ASP A 98 -7.48 -19.50 9.11
C ASP A 98 -6.37 -18.90 8.26
N GLY A 99 -5.14 -19.34 8.52
CA GLY A 99 -3.93 -18.91 7.82
C GLY A 99 -3.06 -20.09 7.41
N ALA A 100 -2.32 -19.95 6.33
CA ALA A 100 -1.31 -20.90 5.91
C ALA A 100 -0.06 -20.16 5.42
N ILE A 101 1.09 -20.46 6.02
CA ILE A 101 2.38 -19.86 5.69
C ILE A 101 3.26 -20.94 5.05
N PRO A 102 3.80 -20.74 3.85
CA PRO A 102 4.70 -21.71 3.24
C PRO A 102 6.04 -21.72 3.99
N VAL A 103 6.60 -22.91 4.20
CA VAL A 103 7.90 -23.05 4.85
C VAL A 103 9.00 -22.57 3.88
N PRO A 104 9.84 -21.58 4.26
CA PRO A 104 10.88 -21.06 3.38
C PRO A 104 11.81 -22.16 2.85
N GLY A 105 12.17 -22.07 1.56
CA GLY A 105 13.07 -23.04 0.90
C GLY A 105 12.42 -24.35 0.45
N THR A 106 11.11 -24.54 0.70
CA THR A 106 10.41 -25.80 0.35
C THR A 106 9.63 -25.75 -0.96
N GLN A 107 9.69 -24.64 -1.71
CA GLN A 107 8.92 -24.41 -2.94
C GLN A 107 7.43 -24.74 -2.75
N GLU A 108 6.82 -24.24 -1.67
CA GLU A 108 5.40 -24.44 -1.32
C GLU A 108 4.98 -25.91 -1.09
N ARG A 109 5.92 -26.81 -0.82
CA ARG A 109 5.61 -28.23 -0.49
C ARG A 109 5.18 -28.42 0.96
N LEU A 110 5.60 -27.52 1.85
CA LEU A 110 5.35 -27.59 3.28
C LEU A 110 4.74 -26.29 3.78
N TRP A 111 3.77 -26.41 4.69
CA TRP A 111 2.91 -25.33 5.16
C TRP A 111 2.73 -25.36 6.66
N ILE A 112 2.85 -24.21 7.30
CA ILE A 112 2.44 -24.00 8.69
C ILE A 112 1.00 -23.48 8.65
N ASN A 113 0.05 -24.32 9.07
CA ASN A 113 -1.35 -23.93 9.16
C ASN A 113 -1.63 -23.33 10.53
N LEU A 114 -2.33 -22.20 10.53
CA LEU A 114 -2.72 -21.47 11.73
C LEU A 114 -4.24 -21.36 11.75
N ARG A 115 -4.85 -21.55 12.91
CA ARG A 115 -6.25 -21.22 13.15
C ARG A 115 -6.38 -20.50 14.47
N ALA A 116 -7.00 -19.33 14.46
CA ALA A 116 -7.29 -18.56 15.65
C ALA A 116 -8.80 -18.36 15.77
N GLU A 117 -9.32 -18.54 16.98
CA GLU A 117 -10.72 -18.31 17.31
C GLU A 117 -10.76 -17.18 18.33
N VAL A 118 -11.33 -16.05 17.92
CA VAL A 118 -11.38 -14.80 18.67
C VAL A 118 -12.83 -14.54 19.06
N PRO A 119 -13.21 -14.81 20.32
CA PRO A 119 -14.55 -14.55 20.79
C PRO A 119 -14.75 -13.05 21.05
N PRO A 120 -16.01 -12.57 21.15
CA PRO A 120 -16.30 -11.27 21.71
C PRO A 120 -15.72 -11.11 23.12
N PHE A 121 -15.20 -9.93 23.44
CA PHE A 121 -14.62 -9.65 24.75
C PHE A 121 -14.81 -8.20 25.17
N GLU A 122 -14.86 -7.99 26.48
CA GLU A 122 -14.69 -6.69 27.13
C GLU A 122 -13.35 -6.65 27.86
N GLY A 123 -12.62 -5.54 27.73
CA GLY A 123 -11.28 -5.34 28.28
C GLY A 123 -10.17 -5.83 27.34
N ALA A 124 -9.19 -6.53 27.92
CA ALA A 124 -8.00 -6.95 27.18
C ALA A 124 -8.32 -8.00 26.09
N PRO A 125 -7.58 -8.00 24.96
CA PRO A 125 -7.77 -8.98 23.89
C PRO A 125 -7.72 -10.43 24.36
N LYS A 126 -8.69 -11.23 23.91
CA LYS A 126 -8.80 -12.67 24.20
C LYS A 126 -8.77 -13.50 22.94
N ILE A 127 -8.27 -14.72 23.06
CA ILE A 127 -8.27 -15.75 22.01
C ILE A 127 -8.73 -17.03 22.69
N ALA A 128 -9.84 -17.61 22.23
CA ALA A 128 -10.38 -18.85 22.77
C ALA A 128 -9.50 -20.05 22.40
N ALA A 129 -9.01 -20.07 21.17
CA ALA A 129 -8.13 -21.13 20.69
C ALA A 129 -7.12 -20.62 19.67
N LEU A 130 -5.87 -21.10 19.77
CA LEU A 130 -4.87 -20.96 18.72
C LEU A 130 -4.33 -22.34 18.37
N GLN A 131 -4.46 -22.73 17.10
CA GLN A 131 -3.95 -23.98 16.57
C GLN A 131 -2.82 -23.73 15.58
N ILE A 132 -1.72 -24.47 15.71
CA ILE A 132 -0.58 -24.48 14.78
C ILE A 132 -0.36 -25.90 14.29
N GLY A 133 -0.66 -26.15 13.01
CA GLY A 133 -0.70 -27.49 12.46
C GLY A 133 -1.70 -28.36 13.25
N ARG A 134 -1.18 -29.32 14.02
CA ARG A 134 -1.97 -30.20 14.90
C ARG A 134 -1.91 -29.80 16.38
N ILE A 135 -1.12 -28.79 16.72
CA ILE A 135 -0.86 -28.36 18.10
C ILE A 135 -1.95 -27.36 18.49
N HIS A 136 -2.72 -27.67 19.52
CA HIS A 136 -3.67 -26.73 20.13
C HIS A 136 -2.97 -26.06 21.31
N LEU A 137 -2.91 -24.73 21.27
CA LEU A 137 -2.31 -23.93 22.33
C LEU A 137 -3.38 -23.48 23.32
N PRO A 138 -3.11 -23.58 24.63
CA PRO A 138 -3.97 -22.94 25.64
C PRO A 138 -4.04 -21.43 25.42
N GLU A 139 -5.14 -20.80 25.84
CA GLU A 139 -5.45 -19.37 25.62
C GLU A 139 -4.28 -18.43 25.95
N SER A 140 -3.65 -18.61 27.13
CA SER A 140 -2.54 -17.76 27.59
C SER A 140 -1.30 -17.86 26.71
N PHE A 141 -1.00 -19.05 26.18
CA PHE A 141 0.09 -19.25 25.23
C PHE A 141 -0.28 -18.74 23.84
N GLY A 142 -1.54 -18.87 23.43
CA GLY A 142 -2.04 -18.33 22.18
C GLY A 142 -1.85 -16.82 22.08
N LEU A 143 -2.28 -16.08 23.11
CA LEU A 143 -2.14 -14.62 23.16
C LEU A 143 -0.68 -14.18 23.22
N ALA A 144 0.15 -14.85 24.03
CA ALA A 144 1.58 -14.55 24.11
C ALA A 144 2.27 -14.76 22.74
N LEU A 145 1.88 -15.80 22.01
CA LEU A 145 2.43 -16.07 20.69
C LEU A 145 1.96 -15.06 19.64
N LEU A 146 0.68 -14.66 19.64
CA LEU A 146 0.21 -13.59 18.75
C LEU A 146 0.92 -12.27 19.03
N GLN A 147 1.09 -11.89 20.29
CA GLN A 147 1.87 -10.70 20.65
C GLN A 147 3.32 -10.82 20.17
N THR A 148 3.93 -12.00 20.27
CA THR A 148 5.31 -12.22 19.82
C THR A 148 5.43 -12.11 18.30
N GLY A 149 4.49 -12.69 17.55
CA GLY A 149 4.42 -12.55 16.10
C GLY A 149 4.19 -11.10 15.66
N ALA A 150 3.26 -10.40 16.33
CA ALA A 150 2.99 -8.99 16.06
C ALA A 150 4.21 -8.10 16.34
N ARG A 151 5.01 -8.38 17.37
CA ARG A 151 6.27 -7.64 17.61
C ARG A 151 7.29 -7.86 16.51
N ALA A 152 7.37 -9.08 15.96
CA ALA A 152 8.29 -9.39 14.87
C ALA A 152 7.93 -8.63 13.57
N VAL A 153 6.64 -8.39 13.34
CA VAL A 153 6.14 -7.71 12.13
C VAL A 153 6.05 -6.18 12.32
N LEU A 154 5.45 -5.72 13.42
CA LEU A 154 5.13 -4.32 13.67
C LEU A 154 6.21 -3.58 14.49
N GLY A 155 7.10 -4.32 15.17
CA GLY A 155 8.00 -3.79 16.18
C GLY A 155 7.38 -3.74 17.58
N THR A 156 8.23 -3.68 18.61
CA THR A 156 7.83 -3.82 20.01
C THR A 156 6.82 -2.76 20.47
N ASP A 157 7.12 -1.49 20.22
CA ASP A 157 6.28 -0.39 20.70
C ASP A 157 4.95 -0.30 19.94
N ALA A 158 4.96 -0.55 18.62
CA ALA A 158 3.75 -0.52 17.81
C ALA A 158 2.82 -1.67 18.17
N SER A 159 3.38 -2.88 18.34
CA SER A 159 2.62 -4.04 18.82
C SER A 159 1.98 -3.76 20.18
N ARG A 160 2.75 -3.28 21.18
CA ARG A 160 2.20 -2.96 22.50
C ARG A 160 1.03 -1.99 22.42
N ARG A 161 1.20 -0.86 21.71
CA ARG A 161 0.13 0.14 21.54
C ARG A 161 -1.10 -0.43 20.83
N ALA A 162 -0.92 -1.28 19.82
CA ALA A 162 -2.04 -1.88 19.10
C ALA A 162 -2.88 -2.79 20.01
N PHE A 163 -2.24 -3.64 20.83
CA PHE A 163 -2.96 -4.49 21.78
C PHE A 163 -3.59 -3.70 22.93
N ASP A 164 -2.90 -2.67 23.45
CA ASP A 164 -3.41 -1.84 24.55
C ASP A 164 -4.56 -0.92 24.11
N ALA A 165 -4.60 -0.56 22.83
CA ALA A 165 -5.65 0.27 22.26
C ALA A 165 -6.99 -0.46 22.19
N VAL A 166 -7.01 -1.77 21.91
CA VAL A 166 -8.25 -2.54 21.80
C VAL A 166 -8.77 -2.87 23.20
N GLN A 167 -9.90 -2.29 23.59
CA GLN A 167 -10.56 -2.49 24.88
C GLN A 167 -11.85 -3.30 24.81
N GLY A 168 -12.27 -3.67 23.61
CA GLY A 168 -13.46 -4.46 23.42
C GLY A 168 -13.56 -4.93 21.99
N LEU A 169 -14.20 -6.08 21.82
CA LEU A 169 -14.58 -6.60 20.52
C LEU A 169 -15.98 -7.18 20.67
N SER A 170 -16.92 -6.67 19.88
CA SER A 170 -18.23 -7.29 19.69
C SER A 170 -18.41 -7.62 18.21
N ILE A 171 -19.25 -8.61 17.94
CA ILE A 171 -19.55 -9.07 16.59
C ILE A 171 -21.05 -8.94 16.41
N SER A 172 -21.45 -8.18 15.39
CA SER A 172 -22.85 -7.96 15.02
C SER A 172 -23.02 -8.33 13.55
N ASP A 173 -23.77 -9.40 13.29
CA ASP A 173 -23.97 -9.96 11.95
C ASP A 173 -22.63 -10.20 11.23
N ASP A 174 -22.35 -9.42 10.18
CA ASP A 174 -21.13 -9.48 9.37
C ASP A 174 -20.12 -8.36 9.70
N THR A 175 -20.29 -7.67 10.83
CA THR A 175 -19.44 -6.54 11.24
C THR A 175 -18.78 -6.79 12.59
N ILE A 176 -17.46 -6.59 12.64
CA ILE A 176 -16.68 -6.61 13.86
C ILE A 176 -16.59 -5.17 14.39
N LEU A 177 -17.03 -4.95 15.62
CA LEU A 177 -16.98 -3.67 16.30
C LEU A 177 -15.82 -3.72 17.30
N ALA A 178 -14.71 -3.08 16.96
CA ALA A 178 -13.54 -2.99 17.83
C ALA A 178 -13.56 -1.67 18.61
N GLU A 179 -13.69 -1.74 19.92
CA GLU A 179 -13.63 -0.57 20.79
C GLU A 179 -12.17 -0.19 21.03
N LEU A 180 -11.80 1.01 20.59
CA LEU A 180 -10.45 1.52 20.72
C LEU A 180 -10.39 2.61 21.78
N LYS A 181 -9.46 2.51 22.73
CA LYS A 181 -9.09 3.59 23.64
C LYS A 181 -7.72 4.11 23.28
N LEU A 182 -7.67 5.37 22.86
CA LEU A 182 -6.43 6.02 22.44
C LEU A 182 -5.97 6.98 23.52
N ASP A 183 -4.76 6.75 24.04
CA ASP A 183 -4.12 7.68 24.96
C ASP A 183 -3.60 8.93 24.23
N SER A 184 -3.24 9.97 24.99
CA SER A 184 -2.71 11.21 24.40
C SER A 184 -1.39 11.01 23.66
N GLU A 185 -0.63 9.96 23.99
CA GLU A 185 0.63 9.63 23.32
C GLU A 185 0.47 8.86 22.00
N GLY A 186 -0.64 8.13 21.83
CA GLY A 186 -0.99 7.32 20.66
C GLY A 186 -1.67 8.09 19.54
N ARG A 187 -2.09 9.34 19.79
CA ARG A 187 -2.67 10.25 18.79
C ARG A 187 -1.76 10.39 17.58
N GLY A 188 -2.30 10.15 16.39
CA GLY A 188 -1.58 10.18 15.10
C GLY A 188 -0.53 9.08 14.89
N LYS A 189 -0.02 8.43 15.95
CA LYS A 189 1.04 7.40 15.86
C LYS A 189 0.52 6.06 15.37
N ILE A 190 -0.70 5.68 15.74
CA ILE A 190 -1.29 4.39 15.34
C ILE A 190 -1.55 4.34 13.83
N THR A 191 -2.08 5.42 13.25
CA THR A 191 -2.26 5.52 11.79
C THR A 191 -0.91 5.43 11.06
N GLY A 192 0.11 6.13 11.55
CA GLY A 192 1.46 6.06 10.98
C GLY A 192 2.07 4.66 11.05
N GLN A 193 1.80 3.90 12.12
CA GLN A 193 2.27 2.54 12.31
C GLN A 193 1.54 1.52 11.42
N ALA A 194 0.22 1.64 11.30
CA ALA A 194 -0.54 0.82 10.36
C ALA A 194 -0.05 1.02 8.92
N LEU A 195 0.19 2.28 8.53
CA LEU A 195 0.79 2.60 7.22
C LEU A 195 2.22 2.09 7.08
N ALA A 196 3.03 2.14 8.14
CA ALA A 196 4.39 1.61 8.13
C ALA A 196 4.43 0.09 7.96
N ALA A 197 3.49 -0.65 8.55
CA ALA A 197 3.35 -2.09 8.38
C ALA A 197 2.95 -2.48 6.94
N LEU A 198 2.23 -1.59 6.24
CA LEU A 198 1.89 -1.74 4.82
C LEU A 198 3.05 -1.32 3.88
N ARG A 199 4.14 -0.75 4.41
CA ARG A 199 5.33 -0.46 3.60
C ARG A 199 6.04 -1.76 3.30
N GLY A 200 6.06 -2.13 2.02
CA GLY A 200 6.97 -3.17 1.54
C GLY A 200 8.42 -2.86 1.95
N SER A 201 9.19 -3.90 2.23
CA SER A 201 10.61 -3.77 2.63
C SER A 201 11.49 -3.10 1.58
N GLY A 202 11.00 -2.92 0.36
CA GLY A 202 11.68 -2.20 -0.72
C GLY A 202 11.38 -0.70 -0.80
N MET A 203 10.49 -0.15 0.05
CA MET A 203 10.18 1.28 0.03
C MET A 203 11.35 2.11 0.58
N PRO A 204 11.66 3.28 -0.01
CA PRO A 204 12.68 4.19 0.52
C PRO A 204 12.39 4.63 1.95
N ASP A 205 13.47 4.94 2.68
CA ASP A 205 13.42 5.54 4.01
C ASP A 205 12.50 6.78 4.00
N PRO A 206 11.49 6.87 4.89
CA PRO A 206 10.63 8.05 5.02
C PRO A 206 11.37 9.38 5.13
N ARG A 207 12.54 9.41 5.78
CA ARG A 207 13.37 10.62 5.88
C ARG A 207 13.92 11.05 4.53
N ARG A 208 14.20 10.09 3.64
CA ARG A 208 14.65 10.40 2.28
C ARG A 208 13.55 11.08 1.47
N ILE A 209 12.32 10.58 1.57
CA ILE A 209 11.14 11.18 0.93
C ILE A 209 10.91 12.59 1.50
N ALA A 210 11.13 12.79 2.80
CA ALA A 210 11.05 14.10 3.44
C ALA A 210 12.09 15.09 2.90
N ARG A 211 13.35 14.67 2.76
CA ARG A 211 14.41 15.51 2.17
C ARG A 211 14.09 15.91 0.74
N ASP A 212 13.59 14.98 -0.07
CA ASP A 212 13.22 15.26 -1.45
C ASP A 212 12.01 16.21 -1.53
N TYR A 213 11.04 16.05 -0.62
CA TYR A 213 9.89 16.95 -0.51
C TYR A 213 10.33 18.38 -0.16
N VAL A 214 11.18 18.53 0.86
CA VAL A 214 11.74 19.84 1.26
C VAL A 214 12.51 20.46 0.10
N ALA A 215 13.35 19.69 -0.60
CA ALA A 215 14.11 20.20 -1.74
C ALA A 215 13.21 20.70 -2.88
N ILE A 216 12.11 20.01 -3.18
CA ILE A 216 11.12 20.48 -4.16
C ILE A 216 10.46 21.76 -3.69
N ARG A 217 10.00 21.83 -2.44
CA ARG A 217 9.35 23.02 -1.88
C ARG A 217 10.29 24.24 -1.85
N ASP A 218 11.54 24.05 -1.45
CA ASP A 218 12.56 25.10 -1.46
C ASP A 218 12.85 25.57 -2.89
N ALA A 219 12.84 24.68 -3.88
CA ALA A 219 13.01 25.05 -5.28
C ALA A 219 11.83 25.87 -5.83
N ILE A 220 10.59 25.60 -5.39
CA ILE A 220 9.41 26.43 -5.70
C ILE A 220 9.54 27.82 -5.05
N GLU A 221 9.89 27.84 -3.76
CA GLU A 221 10.00 29.08 -2.98
C GLU A 221 11.08 30.02 -3.56
N THR A 222 12.26 29.48 -3.84
CA THR A 222 13.39 30.22 -4.39
C THR A 222 13.25 30.59 -5.87
N GLY A 223 12.22 30.07 -6.55
CA GLY A 223 11.96 30.36 -7.97
C GLY A 223 12.80 29.55 -8.96
N VAL A 224 13.50 28.51 -8.49
CA VAL A 224 14.16 27.52 -9.37
C VAL A 224 13.13 26.73 -10.16
N LEU A 225 12.00 26.39 -9.52
CA LEU A 225 10.82 25.83 -10.18
C LEU A 225 9.78 26.92 -10.39
N PRO A 226 9.16 27.00 -11.58
CA PRO A 226 8.13 27.99 -11.85
C PRO A 226 6.86 27.70 -11.03
N THR A 227 6.05 28.72 -10.77
CA THR A 227 4.75 28.57 -10.08
C THR A 227 3.56 28.48 -11.04
N SER A 228 3.80 28.67 -12.35
CA SER A 228 2.80 28.50 -13.41
C SER A 228 3.39 27.90 -14.69
N GLY A 229 2.52 27.31 -15.52
CA GLY A 229 2.91 26.70 -16.79
C GLY A 229 3.08 25.17 -16.70
N SER A 230 4.08 24.64 -17.40
CA SER A 230 4.26 23.19 -17.57
C SER A 230 4.78 22.50 -16.31
N PHE A 231 4.34 21.25 -16.10
CA PHE A 231 4.85 20.35 -15.07
C PHE A 231 6.21 19.71 -15.42
N THR A 232 6.65 19.80 -16.69
CA THR A 232 7.90 19.19 -17.16
C THR A 232 9.14 19.56 -16.32
N PRO A 233 9.36 20.83 -15.92
CA PRO A 233 10.50 21.21 -15.07
C PRO A 233 10.52 20.49 -13.72
N TYR A 234 9.36 20.20 -13.15
CA TYR A 234 9.23 19.51 -11.86
C TYR A 234 9.65 18.05 -11.98
N LEU A 235 9.24 17.35 -13.05
CA LEU A 235 9.67 15.97 -13.30
C LEU A 235 11.18 15.89 -13.51
N LYS A 236 11.75 16.79 -14.32
CA LYS A 236 13.20 16.83 -14.54
C LYS A 236 13.95 17.10 -13.25
N PHE A 237 13.51 18.04 -12.44
CA PHE A 237 14.10 18.34 -11.14
C PHE A 237 14.11 17.11 -10.22
N ALA A 238 12.98 16.41 -10.10
CA ALA A 238 12.86 15.20 -9.30
C ALA A 238 13.79 14.08 -9.80
N LEU A 239 13.83 13.82 -11.11
CA LEU A 239 14.68 12.80 -11.71
C LEU A 239 16.18 13.13 -11.61
N ASP A 240 16.57 14.39 -11.84
CA ASP A 240 17.96 14.81 -11.71
C ASP A 240 18.47 14.73 -10.27
N ARG A 241 17.56 14.90 -9.30
CA ARG A 241 17.88 14.70 -7.89
C ARG A 241 18.04 13.22 -7.56
N ALA A 242 17.13 12.36 -8.03
CA ALA A 242 17.25 10.91 -7.91
C ALA A 242 18.56 10.38 -8.54
N ARG A 243 18.96 10.92 -9.69
CA ARG A 243 20.20 10.55 -10.40
C ARG A 243 21.48 10.98 -9.67
N ARG A 244 21.45 12.13 -8.99
CA ARG A 244 22.61 12.70 -8.30
C ARG A 244 22.78 12.21 -6.87
N ASP A 245 21.84 11.42 -6.37
CA ASP A 245 21.92 10.89 -5.01
C ASP A 245 23.07 9.90 -4.88
N THR A 246 23.99 10.19 -3.96
CA THR A 246 25.21 9.41 -3.68
C THR A 246 25.09 8.59 -2.40
N THR A 247 23.92 8.55 -1.75
CA THR A 247 23.71 7.94 -0.42
C THR A 247 23.75 6.40 -0.38
N GLY A 248 24.33 5.74 -1.40
CA GLY A 248 24.45 4.28 -1.48
C GLY A 248 23.14 3.53 -1.80
N ALA A 249 22.04 4.26 -2.02
CA ALA A 249 20.76 3.72 -2.46
C ALA A 249 20.76 3.43 -3.98
N THR A 250 19.91 2.51 -4.43
CA THR A 250 19.78 2.24 -5.86
C THR A 250 19.14 3.45 -6.57
N LEU A 251 19.40 3.65 -7.86
CA LEU A 251 18.70 4.71 -8.63
C LEU A 251 17.19 4.53 -8.63
N ALA A 252 16.73 3.28 -8.57
CA ALA A 252 15.32 3.00 -8.38
C ALA A 252 14.86 3.63 -7.05
N ASP A 253 15.56 3.39 -5.92
CA ASP A 253 15.20 4.01 -4.63
C ASP A 253 15.15 5.52 -4.78
N GLY A 254 16.18 6.06 -5.45
CA GLY A 254 16.28 7.37 -6.04
C GLY A 254 14.95 7.90 -6.54
N TYR A 255 14.47 7.26 -7.60
CA TYR A 255 13.23 7.55 -8.30
C TYR A 255 12.01 7.52 -7.37
N THR A 256 11.81 6.41 -6.65
CA THR A 256 10.61 6.21 -5.82
C THR A 256 10.48 7.32 -4.79
N SER A 257 11.57 7.72 -4.13
CA SER A 257 11.53 8.85 -3.20
C SER A 257 11.19 10.17 -3.88
N ALA A 258 11.83 10.47 -5.01
CA ALA A 258 11.65 11.72 -5.73
C ALA A 258 10.21 11.87 -6.28
N ILE A 259 9.63 10.80 -6.83
CA ILE A 259 8.26 10.84 -7.34
C ILE A 259 7.22 10.91 -6.22
N PHE A 260 7.45 10.24 -5.08
CA PHE A 260 6.58 10.38 -3.90
C PHE A 260 6.63 11.78 -3.31
N ALA A 261 7.83 12.36 -3.21
CA ALA A 261 8.01 13.74 -2.79
C ALA A 261 7.30 14.72 -3.72
N LEU A 262 7.41 14.49 -5.03
CA LEU A 262 6.72 15.30 -6.04
C LEU A 262 5.20 15.14 -5.96
N ALA A 263 4.69 13.91 -5.80
CA ALA A 263 3.27 13.65 -5.61
C ALA A 263 2.75 14.22 -4.27
N LYS A 264 3.59 14.32 -3.23
CA LYS A 264 3.21 15.04 -2.00
C LYS A 264 3.14 16.55 -2.22
N ALA A 265 4.09 17.13 -2.94
CA ALA A 265 4.13 18.57 -3.18
C ALA A 265 3.03 19.03 -4.14
N CYS A 266 2.70 18.18 -5.12
CA CYS A 266 1.98 18.56 -6.33
C CYS A 266 0.91 17.52 -6.76
N GLY A 267 0.76 16.37 -6.11
CA GLY A 267 -0.25 15.38 -6.47
C GLY A 267 -1.65 15.69 -5.96
N ALA A 268 -2.54 14.70 -6.05
CA ALA A 268 -3.85 14.77 -5.43
C ALA A 268 -3.73 14.71 -3.90
N ASN A 269 -4.59 15.44 -3.18
CA ASN A 269 -4.65 15.42 -1.72
C ASN A 269 -4.92 14.00 -1.16
N ASP A 270 -5.44 13.10 -1.98
CA ASP A 270 -5.77 11.72 -1.62
C ASP A 270 -4.55 10.85 -1.34
N LEU A 271 -3.38 11.18 -1.90
CA LEU A 271 -2.12 10.56 -1.51
C LEU A 271 -1.67 11.01 -0.11
N SER A 272 -2.39 11.91 0.58
CA SER A 272 -2.16 12.21 2.01
C SER A 272 -2.38 11.01 2.93
N LEU A 273 -3.16 10.02 2.50
CA LEU A 273 -3.34 8.75 3.19
C LEU A 273 -2.06 7.91 3.21
N PHE A 274 -1.32 7.89 2.11
CA PHE A 274 -0.01 7.23 2.07
C PHE A 274 1.08 8.18 2.59
N SER A 275 1.09 9.45 2.19
CA SER A 275 2.16 10.39 2.53
C SER A 275 2.19 10.89 3.98
N GLY A 276 1.08 10.79 4.73
CA GLY A 276 1.00 11.16 6.15
C GLY A 276 1.80 10.26 7.10
N GLY A 277 2.09 9.01 6.69
CA GLY A 277 3.03 8.10 7.36
C GLY A 277 4.31 7.85 6.57
N LEU A 278 4.35 8.21 5.29
CA LEU A 278 5.52 7.99 4.42
C LEU A 278 6.58 9.09 4.50
N VAL A 279 6.26 10.24 5.08
CA VAL A 279 7.16 11.40 5.14
C VAL A 279 7.24 11.91 6.57
N ASP A 280 8.46 11.93 7.13
CA ASP A 280 8.70 12.44 8.49
C ASP A 280 8.37 13.95 8.55
N PRO A 281 7.35 14.37 9.33
CA PRO A 281 7.00 15.78 9.43
C PRO A 281 8.09 16.61 10.11
N ALA A 282 9.02 15.99 10.84
CA ALA A 282 10.09 16.69 11.54
C ALA A 282 11.00 17.49 10.59
N GLU A 283 11.24 17.00 9.37
CA GLU A 283 12.10 17.73 8.42
C GLU A 283 11.41 18.96 7.80
N ALA A 284 10.08 19.02 7.83
CA ALA A 284 9.30 20.15 7.32
C ALA A 284 8.87 21.14 8.42
N GLN A 285 9.07 20.80 9.70
CA GLN A 285 8.70 21.67 10.82
C GLN A 285 9.51 22.98 10.80
N GLY A 286 8.81 24.10 10.99
CA GLY A 286 9.42 25.44 11.03
C GLY A 286 9.71 26.07 9.66
N ARG A 287 9.33 25.42 8.55
CA ARG A 287 9.39 25.99 7.19
C ARG A 287 8.05 26.65 6.87
N ASP A 288 8.09 27.91 6.45
CA ASP A 288 6.92 28.65 5.97
C ASP A 288 7.11 28.99 4.49
N TRP A 289 6.51 28.18 3.62
CA TRP A 289 6.61 28.36 2.16
C TRP A 289 5.39 29.15 1.67
N ALA A 290 5.63 30.32 1.08
CA ALA A 290 4.57 31.16 0.55
C ALA A 290 4.12 30.73 -0.85
N ARG A 291 5.02 30.13 -1.64
CA ARG A 291 4.73 29.73 -3.02
C ARG A 291 4.25 28.27 -3.12
N SER A 292 3.46 27.97 -4.14
CA SER A 292 2.92 26.63 -4.42
C SER A 292 2.99 26.28 -5.90
N CYS A 293 2.68 25.02 -6.23
CA CYS A 293 2.56 24.55 -7.61
C CYS A 293 1.10 24.53 -8.10
N ASP A 294 0.22 25.35 -7.54
CA ASP A 294 -1.21 25.35 -7.89
C ASP A 294 -1.47 25.82 -9.33
N GLY A 295 -0.65 26.75 -9.83
CA GLY A 295 -0.69 27.23 -11.21
C GLY A 295 0.02 26.32 -12.23
N ILE A 296 0.61 25.21 -11.78
CA ILE A 296 1.29 24.26 -12.65
C ILE A 296 0.28 23.27 -13.21
N THR A 297 0.41 23.03 -14.51
CA THR A 297 -0.50 22.22 -15.30
C THR A 297 0.25 21.14 -16.07
N LEU A 298 -0.47 20.11 -16.48
CA LEU A 298 0.00 19.11 -17.44
C LEU A 298 -1.10 18.98 -18.48
N ARG A 299 -0.77 19.15 -19.76
CA ARG A 299 -1.75 19.33 -20.85
C ARG A 299 -2.77 20.43 -20.55
N GLY A 300 -2.29 21.53 -19.97
CA GLY A 300 -3.13 22.70 -19.61
C GLY A 300 -4.07 22.49 -18.42
N ARG A 301 -4.07 21.31 -17.80
CA ARG A 301 -4.97 20.94 -16.69
C ARG A 301 -4.22 20.62 -15.40
N THR A 302 -4.75 21.10 -14.27
CA THR A 302 -4.17 20.85 -12.93
C THR A 302 -4.52 19.45 -12.42
N ASP A 303 -5.72 18.97 -12.74
CA ASP A 303 -6.22 17.63 -12.46
C ASP A 303 -5.43 16.55 -13.21
N THR A 304 -5.20 16.69 -14.53
CA THR A 304 -4.32 15.79 -15.31
C THR A 304 -2.95 15.60 -14.66
N ARG A 305 -2.33 16.70 -14.19
CA ARG A 305 -1.05 16.65 -13.45
C ARG A 305 -1.16 15.82 -12.17
N ARG A 306 -2.23 16.02 -11.39
CA ARG A 306 -2.48 15.30 -10.13
C ARG A 306 -2.67 13.81 -10.39
N HIS A 307 -3.45 13.43 -11.40
CA HIS A 307 -3.64 12.05 -11.83
C HIS A 307 -2.31 11.41 -12.24
N PHE A 308 -1.59 12.05 -13.16
CA PHE A 308 -0.32 11.56 -13.67
C PHE A 308 0.70 11.28 -12.56
N VAL A 309 0.99 12.26 -11.71
CA VAL A 309 2.05 12.12 -10.69
C VAL A 309 1.64 11.15 -9.58
N THR A 310 0.36 11.09 -9.24
CA THR A 310 -0.18 10.16 -8.24
C THR A 310 -0.05 8.73 -8.75
N ALA A 311 -0.47 8.46 -9.99
CA ALA A 311 -0.36 7.14 -10.59
C ALA A 311 1.10 6.71 -10.78
N ALA A 312 1.99 7.63 -11.16
CA ALA A 312 3.43 7.37 -11.25
C ALA A 312 4.04 6.98 -9.89
N ALA A 313 3.65 7.66 -8.81
CA ALA A 313 4.10 7.35 -7.46
C ALA A 313 3.57 6.00 -6.97
N LEU A 314 2.28 5.68 -7.20
CA LEU A 314 1.69 4.39 -6.85
C LEU A 314 2.38 3.23 -7.60
N GLN A 315 2.65 3.40 -8.89
CA GLN A 315 3.43 2.42 -9.66
C GLN A 315 4.86 2.26 -9.11
N ALA A 316 5.50 3.35 -8.68
CA ALA A 316 6.83 3.28 -8.07
C ALA A 316 6.80 2.53 -6.71
N ALA A 317 5.69 2.60 -5.98
CA ALA A 317 5.46 1.86 -4.73
C ALA A 317 5.14 0.38 -4.98
N SER A 318 4.30 0.07 -5.97
CA SER A 318 3.95 -1.31 -6.35
C SER A 318 5.21 -2.10 -6.74
N ASN A 319 6.15 -1.48 -7.45
CA ASN A 319 7.46 -2.06 -7.77
C ASN A 319 8.36 -2.32 -6.55
N ARG A 320 7.94 -1.89 -5.36
CA ARG A 320 8.66 -2.02 -4.07
C ARG A 320 7.98 -2.91 -3.05
N GLY A 321 7.05 -3.73 -3.51
CA GLY A 321 6.37 -4.69 -2.66
C GLY A 321 5.39 -4.04 -1.69
N VAL A 322 4.87 -2.85 -2.03
CA VAL A 322 3.60 -2.40 -1.42
C VAL A 322 2.54 -3.42 -1.80
N SER A 323 1.66 -3.76 -0.85
CA SER A 323 0.75 -4.91 -0.92
C SER A 323 -0.35 -4.83 -2.00
N VAL A 324 -0.26 -3.85 -2.90
CA VAL A 324 -1.26 -3.58 -3.94
C VAL A 324 -0.55 -3.59 -5.31
N SER A 325 -1.04 -4.43 -6.22
CA SER A 325 -0.52 -4.54 -7.58
C SER A 325 -0.94 -3.36 -8.46
N ILE A 326 -0.27 -3.17 -9.60
CA ILE A 326 -0.67 -2.13 -10.55
C ILE A 326 -2.07 -2.39 -11.14
N GLY A 327 -2.43 -3.65 -11.39
CA GLY A 327 -3.75 -4.03 -11.89
C GLY A 327 -4.84 -3.63 -10.91
N GLU A 328 -4.60 -3.87 -9.61
CA GLU A 328 -5.50 -3.44 -8.53
C GLU A 328 -5.66 -1.92 -8.45
N PHE A 329 -4.57 -1.17 -8.65
CA PHE A 329 -4.67 0.29 -8.70
C PHE A 329 -5.47 0.77 -9.91
N LYS A 330 -5.32 0.10 -11.06
CA LYS A 330 -6.13 0.40 -12.25
C LYS A 330 -7.61 0.14 -12.00
N GLU A 331 -7.95 -1.05 -11.48
CA GLU A 331 -9.33 -1.39 -11.12
C GLU A 331 -9.92 -0.40 -10.10
N LEU A 332 -9.12 0.02 -9.11
CA LEU A 332 -9.52 1.04 -8.16
C LEU A 332 -9.83 2.37 -8.87
N PHE A 333 -8.93 2.86 -9.71
CA PHE A 333 -9.19 4.10 -10.45
C PHE A 333 -10.45 3.97 -11.30
N ASP A 334 -10.59 2.88 -12.04
CA ASP A 334 -11.77 2.64 -12.88
C ASP A 334 -13.07 2.59 -12.03
N SER A 335 -13.05 2.00 -10.84
CA SER A 335 -14.21 1.98 -9.92
C SER A 335 -14.54 3.34 -9.29
N VAL A 336 -13.53 4.17 -9.02
CA VAL A 336 -13.72 5.54 -8.49
C VAL A 336 -14.28 6.45 -9.58
N GLU A 337 -13.83 6.29 -10.82
CA GLU A 337 -14.38 6.95 -12.00
C GLU A 337 -15.84 6.53 -12.20
N GLU A 338 -16.16 5.24 -12.07
CA GLU A 338 -17.55 4.76 -12.17
C GLU A 338 -18.48 5.44 -11.14
N ALA A 339 -18.02 5.59 -9.90
CA ALA A 339 -18.79 6.22 -8.83
C ALA A 339 -18.96 7.75 -8.98
N ASN A 340 -17.99 8.44 -9.59
CA ASN A 340 -17.97 9.91 -9.71
C ASN A 340 -18.28 10.43 -11.13
N GLY A 341 -18.51 9.54 -12.09
CA GLY A 341 -18.68 9.82 -13.52
C GLY A 341 -17.38 9.57 -14.30
N PHE A 342 -17.46 8.76 -15.35
CA PHE A 342 -16.30 8.26 -16.11
C PHE A 342 -15.58 9.36 -16.89
N ASP A 343 -14.27 9.53 -16.68
CA ASP A 343 -13.44 10.46 -17.43
C ASP A 343 -12.24 9.77 -18.12
N PHE A 344 -12.25 9.68 -19.46
CA PHE A 344 -11.13 9.09 -20.21
C PHE A 344 -9.89 9.98 -20.21
N THR A 345 -10.02 11.28 -19.91
CA THR A 345 -8.86 12.17 -19.73
C THR A 345 -8.10 11.83 -18.44
N ASP A 346 -8.80 11.42 -17.39
CA ASP A 346 -8.21 10.96 -16.13
C ASP A 346 -7.57 9.58 -16.29
N ILE A 347 -8.22 8.64 -17.01
CA ILE A 347 -7.62 7.34 -17.38
C ILE A 347 -6.33 7.54 -18.18
N ALA A 348 -6.35 8.42 -19.18
CA ALA A 348 -5.16 8.70 -20.00
C ALA A 348 -4.02 9.31 -19.18
N ALA A 349 -4.33 10.19 -18.23
CA ALA A 349 -3.34 10.77 -17.32
C ALA A 349 -2.75 9.72 -16.36
N ASN A 350 -3.61 8.89 -15.75
CA ASN A 350 -3.21 7.80 -14.87
C ASN A 350 -2.30 6.80 -15.61
N ASN A 351 -2.73 6.30 -16.76
CA ASN A 351 -1.98 5.33 -17.55
C ASN A 351 -0.65 5.90 -18.05
N SER A 352 -0.61 7.17 -18.46
CA SER A 352 0.65 7.84 -18.83
C SER A 352 1.61 7.91 -17.64
N GLY A 353 1.12 8.21 -16.43
CA GLY A 353 1.93 8.23 -15.21
C GLY A 353 2.49 6.86 -14.83
N ILE A 354 1.67 5.82 -14.96
CA ILE A 354 2.06 4.43 -14.74
C ILE A 354 3.16 4.02 -15.71
N ARG A 355 2.94 4.22 -17.01
CA ARG A 355 3.91 3.87 -18.08
C ARG A 355 5.20 4.67 -17.94
N PHE A 356 5.12 5.95 -17.59
CA PHE A 356 6.29 6.77 -17.26
C PHE A 356 7.13 6.14 -16.15
N SER A 357 6.50 5.74 -15.04
CA SER A 357 7.15 5.14 -13.89
C SER A 357 7.81 3.80 -14.22
N GLN A 358 7.11 2.95 -14.97
CA GLN A 358 7.67 1.69 -15.49
C GLN A 358 8.90 1.94 -16.37
N ARG A 359 8.83 2.92 -17.29
CA ARG A 359 9.96 3.25 -18.17
C ARG A 359 11.16 3.75 -17.39
N VAL A 360 10.98 4.63 -16.41
CA VAL A 360 12.09 5.14 -15.58
C VAL A 360 12.76 4.02 -14.80
N ILE A 361 11.98 3.14 -14.16
CA ILE A 361 12.51 2.02 -13.36
C ILE A 361 13.21 0.97 -14.25
N ALA A 362 12.69 0.70 -15.44
CA ALA A 362 13.31 -0.22 -16.39
C ALA A 362 14.57 0.34 -17.05
N THR A 363 14.84 1.65 -16.94
CA THR A 363 16.00 2.28 -17.58
C THR A 363 17.27 1.99 -16.76
N PRO A 364 18.32 1.39 -17.38
CA PRO A 364 19.60 1.21 -16.71
C PRO A 364 20.22 2.54 -16.29
N THR A 365 21.02 2.53 -15.23
CA THR A 365 21.70 3.71 -14.67
C THR A 365 22.39 4.58 -15.74
N ALA A 366 23.06 3.97 -16.71
CA ALA A 366 23.76 4.68 -17.78
C ALA A 366 22.81 5.47 -18.72
N GLY A 367 21.57 5.01 -18.89
CA GLY A 367 20.58 5.62 -19.79
C GLY A 367 19.76 6.75 -19.16
N TRP A 368 19.84 6.95 -17.84
CA TRP A 368 19.03 7.94 -17.13
C TRP A 368 19.27 9.39 -17.59
N ALA A 369 20.52 9.75 -17.89
CA ALA A 369 20.83 11.08 -18.41
C ALA A 369 20.12 11.34 -19.75
N GLN A 370 20.09 10.33 -20.63
CA GLN A 370 19.39 10.39 -21.91
C GLN A 370 17.87 10.44 -21.71
N LEU A 371 17.34 9.65 -20.77
CA LEU A 371 15.92 9.66 -20.42
C LEU A 371 15.47 11.06 -19.95
N ILE A 372 16.21 11.69 -19.04
CA ILE A 372 15.89 13.03 -18.53
C ILE A 372 16.01 14.07 -19.65
N ALA A 373 17.03 13.96 -20.51
CA ALA A 373 17.22 14.84 -21.65
C ALA A 373 16.08 14.74 -22.68
N ALA A 374 15.47 13.56 -22.80
CA ALA A 374 14.35 13.34 -23.71
C ALA A 374 13.04 13.98 -23.27
N LEU A 375 12.93 14.43 -22.00
CA LEU A 375 11.81 15.23 -21.51
C LEU A 375 12.00 16.70 -21.95
N GLY A 376 11.70 16.97 -23.22
CA GLY A 376 11.74 18.31 -23.81
C GLY A 376 10.40 19.05 -23.69
N GLY A 377 9.29 18.33 -23.82
CA GLY A 377 7.92 18.82 -23.69
C GLY A 377 6.98 17.78 -23.07
N GLU A 378 5.73 18.18 -22.85
CA GLU A 378 4.71 17.30 -22.25
C GLU A 378 4.32 16.14 -23.17
N ASP A 379 4.44 16.35 -24.49
CA ASP A 379 4.23 15.34 -25.53
C ASP A 379 5.28 14.25 -25.60
N ASP A 380 6.37 14.37 -24.84
CA ASP A 380 7.33 13.29 -24.72
C ASP A 380 6.84 12.18 -23.76
N PHE A 381 5.95 12.48 -22.81
CA PHE A 381 5.63 11.57 -21.69
C PHE A 381 4.16 11.49 -21.25
N ILE A 382 3.27 12.31 -21.79
CA ILE A 382 1.82 12.17 -21.62
C ILE A 382 1.11 12.35 -22.96
N VAL A 383 0.04 11.59 -23.19
CA VAL A 383 -0.76 11.70 -24.41
C VAL A 383 -1.52 13.03 -24.49
N MET A 384 -1.99 13.38 -25.69
CA MET A 384 -3.01 14.42 -25.84
C MET A 384 -4.33 13.92 -25.25
N ILE A 385 -5.02 14.79 -24.53
CA ILE A 385 -6.27 14.47 -23.82
C ILE A 385 -7.48 15.25 -24.34
N ASP A 386 -7.28 16.32 -25.12
CA ASP A 386 -8.35 17.23 -25.54
C ASP A 386 -9.39 16.57 -26.46
N ASP A 387 -9.02 15.48 -27.13
CA ASP A 387 -9.88 14.71 -28.03
C ASP A 387 -10.48 13.46 -27.37
N LEU A 388 -10.16 13.20 -26.09
CA LEU A 388 -10.74 12.10 -25.34
C LEU A 388 -12.06 12.56 -24.69
N PRO A 389 -13.05 11.66 -24.53
CA PRO A 389 -14.25 12.00 -23.79
C PRO A 389 -13.88 12.37 -22.35
N GLY A 390 -14.11 13.63 -21.96
CA GLY A 390 -14.06 14.05 -20.57
C GLY A 390 -15.21 13.44 -19.77
N ARG A 391 -15.38 13.86 -18.51
CA ARG A 391 -16.40 13.34 -17.59
C ARG A 391 -17.78 13.10 -18.23
N LEU A 392 -18.21 11.83 -18.23
CA LEU A 392 -19.50 11.36 -18.73
C LEU A 392 -20.41 10.94 -17.55
N PRO A 393 -21.71 11.30 -17.57
CA PRO A 393 -22.70 10.69 -16.69
C PRO A 393 -22.80 9.18 -16.93
N ALA A 394 -23.08 8.40 -15.88
CA ALA A 394 -23.15 6.94 -15.96
C ALA A 394 -24.08 6.42 -17.06
N ALA A 395 -25.24 7.04 -17.26
CA ALA A 395 -26.18 6.65 -18.31
C ALA A 395 -25.63 6.90 -19.72
N GLU A 396 -24.87 7.99 -19.92
CA GLU A 396 -24.24 8.29 -21.20
C GLU A 396 -23.06 7.35 -21.46
N PHE A 397 -22.24 7.09 -20.44
CA PHE A 397 -21.16 6.12 -20.51
C PHE A 397 -21.71 4.74 -20.88
N ALA A 398 -22.73 4.24 -20.17
CA ALA A 398 -23.36 2.96 -20.45
C ALA A 398 -23.90 2.88 -21.89
N ALA A 399 -24.53 3.95 -22.39
CA ALA A 399 -25.05 4.00 -23.75
C ALA A 399 -23.94 3.97 -24.82
N ARG A 400 -22.78 4.58 -24.55
CA ARG A 400 -21.68 4.74 -25.53
C ARG A 400 -20.64 3.62 -25.46
N PHE A 401 -20.29 3.18 -24.26
CA PHE A 401 -19.15 2.32 -23.97
C PHE A 401 -19.52 1.02 -23.26
N GLY A 402 -20.75 0.88 -22.76
CA GLY A 402 -21.16 -0.28 -21.96
C GLY A 402 -20.70 -0.15 -20.50
N SER A 403 -20.31 -1.25 -19.88
CA SER A 403 -19.64 -1.24 -18.57
C SER A 403 -18.11 -1.35 -18.71
N VAL A 404 -17.40 -1.13 -17.60
CA VAL A 404 -15.95 -1.41 -17.52
C VAL A 404 -15.70 -2.88 -17.92
N GLY A 405 -14.70 -3.10 -18.78
CA GLY A 405 -14.35 -4.42 -19.31
C GLY A 405 -15.26 -4.93 -20.44
N GLU A 406 -16.20 -4.14 -20.93
CA GLU A 406 -16.91 -4.45 -22.17
C GLU A 406 -16.13 -3.98 -23.41
N GLU A 407 -16.44 -4.58 -24.56
CA GLU A 407 -15.69 -4.43 -25.81
C GLU A 407 -15.47 -2.95 -26.21
N ARG A 408 -16.48 -2.09 -26.10
CA ARG A 408 -16.36 -0.68 -26.50
C ARG A 408 -15.49 0.13 -25.55
N TYR A 409 -15.57 -0.14 -24.25
CA TYR A 409 -14.67 0.45 -23.26
C TYR A 409 -13.22 0.00 -23.52
N ASP A 410 -13.00 -1.30 -23.71
CA ASP A 410 -11.67 -1.87 -23.95
C ASP A 410 -11.04 -1.34 -25.25
N GLN A 411 -11.85 -1.13 -26.30
CA GLN A 411 -11.39 -0.49 -27.53
C GLN A 411 -10.90 0.94 -27.29
N GLN A 412 -11.65 1.74 -26.51
CA GLN A 412 -11.24 3.10 -26.18
C GLN A 412 -9.98 3.12 -25.30
N LEU A 413 -9.86 2.18 -24.36
CA LEU A 413 -8.67 2.01 -23.54
C LEU A 413 -7.45 1.62 -24.39
N ALA A 414 -7.61 0.69 -25.33
CA ALA A 414 -6.54 0.28 -26.24
C ALA A 414 -6.05 1.44 -27.12
N VAL A 415 -6.94 2.34 -27.54
CA VAL A 415 -6.55 3.57 -28.25
C VAL A 415 -5.65 4.45 -27.38
N ILE A 416 -6.00 4.65 -26.11
CA ILE A 416 -5.18 5.42 -25.16
C ILE A 416 -3.82 4.76 -24.94
N GLU A 417 -3.80 3.46 -24.70
CA GLU A 417 -2.55 2.71 -24.47
C GLU A 417 -1.63 2.75 -25.69
N HIS A 418 -2.17 2.58 -26.90
CA HIS A 418 -1.38 2.69 -28.13
C HIS A 418 -0.78 4.08 -28.30
N ARG A 419 -1.53 5.16 -27.97
CA ARG A 419 -0.99 6.53 -27.98
C ARG A 419 0.13 6.69 -26.97
N ILE A 420 0.02 6.08 -25.79
CA ILE A 420 1.07 6.11 -24.77
C ILE A 420 2.32 5.40 -25.29
N ASP A 421 2.20 4.17 -25.80
CA ASP A 421 3.34 3.41 -26.35
C ASP A 421 4.04 4.16 -27.51
N ALA A 422 3.30 5.02 -28.22
CA ALA A 422 3.83 5.85 -29.29
C ALA A 422 4.61 7.09 -28.82
N LEU A 423 4.57 7.46 -27.53
CA LEU A 423 5.29 8.63 -27.01
C LEU A 423 6.80 8.45 -27.12
N LYS A 424 7.51 9.56 -27.32
CA LYS A 424 8.96 9.57 -27.54
C LYS A 424 9.73 8.90 -26.41
N LEU A 425 9.35 9.14 -25.16
CA LEU A 425 9.99 8.55 -23.97
C LEU A 425 10.03 7.02 -24.03
N HIS A 426 8.97 6.39 -24.56
CA HIS A 426 8.83 4.94 -24.63
C HIS A 426 9.54 4.31 -25.83
N LYS A 427 10.01 5.13 -26.78
CA LYS A 427 10.76 4.70 -27.98
C LYS A 427 12.28 4.79 -27.83
N ILE A 428 12.77 5.37 -26.74
CA ILE A 428 14.21 5.42 -26.45
C ILE A 428 14.68 3.97 -26.20
N PRO A 429 15.86 3.56 -26.70
CA PRO A 429 16.44 2.24 -26.42
C PRO A 429 16.68 1.94 -24.94
#